data_AF-A0A9E2ESS0-F1
#
_entry.id   AF-A0A9E2ESS0-F1
#
_cell.length_a   1.000
_cell.length_b   1.000
_cell.length_c   1.000
_cell.angle_alpha   90.00
_cell.angle_beta   90.00
_cell.angle_gamma   90.00
#
_symmetry.space_group_name_H-M   'P 1'
#
loop_
_entity.id
_entity.type
_entity.pdbx_description
1 polymer ?
#
loop_
_entity_poly.entity_id
_entity_poly.type
_entity_poly.pdbx_seq_one_letter_code
_entity_poly.pdbx_strand_id
1 'polypeptide(L)'
;MKNNKARFFLYTIAGIIVLNVLGQLAYKRFDLTQDKRYSLSDSSKEIIAKVDTPLIIDVFLVGDFPSEFRRLQNETRQILEEYTLNNNLIKINYINPIADEETRERNIQQLTQSGLQPYVNSDANAGKVTQELIFPWAFASYKDQTVKIELLKRSITEPIQQQITNSIQQLEYSFSDGFSKLVNAKSKKIAVLKGNGQLGDLNIADFLKTIQQYYNIAPFTLDSVATNALDTYKKLKDFDLIISAKPTEAFSENEKLVLDQFMMYGGKSLWLTEAVVMDKDSLYNATGSNVSILRDLNLKDFFFKYGVRINPSLVKDL
;
A
#
# COMPACT_ATOMS: atom_id res chain seq x y z
N MET A 1 42.31 -1.23 59.56
CA MET A 1 42.42 -1.44 58.09
C MET A 1 41.48 -2.49 57.48
N LYS A 2 40.88 -3.43 58.25
CA LYS A 2 40.01 -4.49 57.69
C LYS A 2 38.61 -4.00 57.21
N ASN A 3 38.00 -3.02 57.89
CA ASN A 3 36.65 -2.51 57.55
C ASN A 3 36.57 -1.71 56.25
N ASN A 4 37.66 -1.08 55.80
CA ASN A 4 37.65 -0.29 54.55
C ASN A 4 37.65 -1.19 53.31
N LYS A 5 38.28 -2.37 53.38
CA LYS A 5 38.26 -3.35 52.29
C LYS A 5 36.87 -3.97 52.10
N ALA A 6 36.17 -4.26 53.20
CA ALA A 6 34.81 -4.79 53.17
C ALA A 6 33.81 -3.75 52.60
N ARG A 7 33.93 -2.48 52.99
CA ARG A 7 33.11 -1.38 52.44
C ARG A 7 33.38 -1.15 50.95
N PHE A 8 34.65 -1.17 50.54
CA PHE A 8 35.02 -1.05 49.13
C PHE A 8 34.41 -2.18 48.29
N PHE A 9 34.51 -3.43 48.76
CA PHE A 9 33.92 -4.59 48.09
C PHE A 9 32.38 -4.48 47.97
N LEU A 10 31.71 -4.01 49.02
CA LEU A 10 30.27 -3.75 49.02
C LEU A 10 29.86 -2.68 48.00
N TYR A 11 30.62 -1.58 47.92
CA TYR A 11 30.38 -0.53 46.91
C TYR A 11 30.64 -1.01 45.49
N THR A 12 31.63 -1.88 45.27
CA THR A 12 31.87 -2.48 43.95
C THR A 12 30.72 -3.38 43.53
N ILE A 13 30.21 -4.23 44.42
CA ILE A 13 29.05 -5.09 44.13
C ILE A 13 27.79 -4.25 43.87
N ALA A 14 27.53 -3.24 44.71
CA ALA A 14 26.40 -2.34 44.51
C ALA A 14 26.52 -1.59 43.17
N GLY A 15 27.73 -1.14 42.81
CA GLY A 15 28.01 -0.51 41.52
C GLY A 15 27.75 -1.44 40.33
N ILE A 16 28.16 -2.71 40.41
CA ILE A 16 27.89 -3.72 39.37
C ILE A 16 26.39 -3.99 39.23
N ILE A 17 25.65 -4.09 40.34
CA ILE A 17 24.20 -4.29 40.32
C ILE A 17 23.51 -3.08 39.68
N VAL A 18 23.89 -1.86 40.06
CA VAL A 18 23.35 -0.63 39.46
C VAL A 18 23.67 -0.55 37.98
N LEU A 19 24.90 -0.89 37.56
CA LEU A 19 25.27 -0.96 36.14
C LEU A 19 24.47 -2.01 35.37
N ASN A 20 24.19 -3.17 35.98
CA ASN A 20 23.40 -4.21 35.36
C ASN A 20 21.93 -3.76 35.18
N VAL A 21 21.35 -3.14 36.22
CA VAL A 21 19.99 -2.60 36.18
C VAL A 21 19.88 -1.46 35.17
N LEU A 22 20.83 -0.52 35.16
CA LEU A 22 20.89 0.56 34.17
C LEU A 22 21.11 0.01 32.75
N GLY A 23 21.92 -1.02 32.59
CA GLY A 23 22.15 -1.71 31.32
C GLY A 23 20.89 -2.40 30.79
N GLN A 24 20.04 -2.93 31.67
CA GLN A 24 18.73 -3.50 31.30
C GLN A 24 17.72 -2.41 30.93
N LEU A 25 17.72 -1.27 31.63
CA LEU A 25 16.82 -0.14 31.34
C LEU A 25 17.21 0.64 30.08
N ALA A 26 18.49 0.65 29.72
CA ALA A 26 19.03 1.34 28.55
C ALA A 26 19.37 0.40 27.37
N TYR A 27 18.84 -0.83 27.37
CA TYR A 27 19.11 -1.78 26.29
C TYR A 27 18.50 -1.26 24.98
N LYS A 28 19.35 -0.71 24.11
CA LYS A 28 19.01 -0.28 22.77
C LYS A 28 19.67 -1.25 21.80
N ARG A 29 18.88 -1.98 21.01
CA ARG A 29 19.42 -2.88 19.98
C ARG A 29 19.94 -2.03 18.83
N PHE A 30 21.25 -2.08 18.61
CA PHE A 30 21.86 -1.45 17.45
C PHE A 30 21.88 -2.44 16.30
N ASP A 31 21.23 -2.09 15.21
CA ASP A 31 21.36 -2.82 13.96
C ASP A 31 22.63 -2.39 13.23
N LEU A 32 23.52 -3.36 12.98
CA LEU A 32 24.82 -3.17 12.34
C LEU A 32 24.82 -3.62 10.88
N THR A 33 23.67 -4.03 10.32
CA THR A 33 23.62 -4.33 8.88
C THR A 33 23.75 -3.03 8.07
N GLN A 34 24.40 -3.14 6.90
CA GLN A 34 24.62 -1.97 6.03
C GLN A 34 23.32 -1.30 5.58
N ASP A 35 22.25 -2.09 5.45
CA ASP A 35 20.92 -1.66 5.03
C ASP A 35 19.94 -1.43 6.20
N LYS A 36 20.39 -1.56 7.46
CA LYS A 36 19.53 -1.49 8.66
C LYS A 36 18.27 -2.37 8.57
N ARG A 37 18.40 -3.56 7.99
CA ARG A 37 17.31 -4.49 7.68
C ARG A 37 16.50 -4.93 8.90
N TYR A 38 17.09 -4.86 10.08
CA TYR A 38 16.51 -5.26 11.35
C TYR A 38 16.15 -4.07 12.24
N SER A 39 15.96 -2.89 11.63
CA SER A 39 15.43 -1.68 12.26
C SER A 39 14.32 -1.09 11.40
N LEU A 40 13.27 -0.59 12.05
CA LEU A 40 12.24 0.17 11.34
C LEU A 40 12.78 1.50 10.81
N SER A 41 12.34 1.85 9.61
CA SER A 41 12.49 3.18 9.02
C SER A 41 11.78 4.24 9.87
N ASP A 42 12.18 5.49 9.71
CA ASP A 42 11.59 6.60 10.45
C ASP A 42 10.12 6.80 10.07
N SER A 43 9.76 6.57 8.80
CA SER A 43 8.37 6.57 8.33
C SER A 43 7.51 5.55 9.07
N SER A 44 8.00 4.31 9.21
CA SER A 44 7.29 3.24 9.93
C SER A 44 7.10 3.58 11.41
N LYS A 45 8.13 4.18 12.04
CA LYS A 45 8.04 4.66 13.43
C LYS A 45 7.00 5.77 13.59
N GLU A 46 6.96 6.73 12.68
CA GLU A 46 5.97 7.81 12.70
C GLU A 46 4.53 7.29 12.55
N ILE A 47 4.32 6.24 11.74
CA ILE A 47 3.01 5.61 11.58
C ILE A 47 2.57 4.98 12.90
N ILE A 48 3.42 4.15 13.50
CA ILE A 48 3.04 3.45 14.74
C ILE A 48 3.03 4.35 15.97
N ALA A 49 3.73 5.49 15.97
CA ALA A 49 3.67 6.46 17.06
C ALA A 49 2.28 7.09 17.23
N LYS A 50 1.44 7.04 16.19
CA LYS A 50 0.05 7.54 16.20
C LYS A 50 -0.97 6.51 16.71
N VAL A 51 -0.55 5.27 16.98
CA VAL A 51 -1.41 4.21 17.51
C VAL A 51 -1.73 4.54 18.97
N ASP A 52 -3.00 4.84 19.26
CA ASP A 52 -3.50 5.29 20.57
C ASP A 52 -4.31 4.21 21.33
N THR A 53 -4.80 3.20 20.62
CA THR A 53 -5.48 2.00 21.15
C THR A 53 -4.79 0.73 20.67
N PRO A 54 -5.09 -0.46 21.23
CA PRO A 54 -4.47 -1.70 20.76
C PRO A 54 -4.66 -1.92 19.25
N LEU A 55 -3.55 -2.13 18.54
CA LEU A 55 -3.52 -2.56 17.14
C LEU A 55 -3.19 -4.06 17.12
N ILE A 56 -4.14 -4.88 16.71
CA ILE A 56 -4.06 -6.35 16.75
C ILE A 56 -3.66 -6.85 15.37
N ILE A 57 -2.63 -7.70 15.31
CA ILE A 57 -2.11 -8.29 14.08
C ILE A 57 -2.27 -9.80 14.16
N ASP A 58 -3.18 -10.36 13.36
CA ASP A 58 -3.37 -11.81 13.25
C ASP A 58 -2.58 -12.34 12.06
N VAL A 59 -1.51 -13.08 12.32
CA VAL A 59 -0.59 -13.61 11.29
C VAL A 59 -0.91 -15.07 11.02
N PHE A 60 -1.20 -15.39 9.75
CA PHE A 60 -1.57 -16.74 9.31
C PHE A 60 -0.41 -17.55 8.72
N LEU A 61 0.77 -16.94 8.60
CA LEU A 61 1.99 -17.58 8.12
C LEU A 61 2.72 -18.27 9.28
N VAL A 62 2.10 -19.31 9.86
CA VAL A 62 2.68 -20.09 10.96
C VAL A 62 2.41 -21.58 10.77
N GLY A 63 3.48 -22.38 10.76
CA GLY A 63 3.41 -23.83 10.60
C GLY A 63 4.77 -24.48 10.42
N ASP A 64 4.76 -25.77 10.10
CA ASP A 64 5.95 -26.50 9.69
C ASP A 64 6.05 -26.49 8.16
N PHE A 65 6.72 -25.46 7.63
CA PHE A 65 6.78 -25.21 6.18
C PHE A 65 8.09 -25.70 5.55
N PRO A 66 8.20 -25.74 4.20
CA PRO A 66 9.48 -25.86 3.50
C PRO A 66 10.46 -24.75 3.88
N SER A 67 11.73 -24.93 3.56
CA SER A 67 12.80 -24.04 4.02
C SER A 67 12.62 -22.57 3.60
N GLU A 68 12.08 -22.35 2.41
CA GLU A 68 11.78 -21.05 1.81
C GLU A 68 10.71 -20.30 2.60
N PHE A 69 9.61 -20.97 2.92
CA PHE A 69 8.50 -20.40 3.67
C PHE A 69 8.81 -20.24 5.16
N ARG A 70 9.62 -21.14 5.74
CA ARG A 70 10.18 -20.95 7.09
C ARG A 70 10.99 -19.66 7.19
N ARG A 71 11.77 -19.33 6.15
CA ARG A 71 12.50 -18.06 6.10
C ARG A 71 11.53 -16.87 6.12
N LEU A 72 10.51 -16.85 5.26
CA LEU A 72 9.51 -15.76 5.26
C LEU A 72 8.78 -15.63 6.61
N GLN A 73 8.41 -16.76 7.23
CA GLN A 73 7.81 -16.80 8.56
C GLN A 73 8.71 -16.13 9.60
N ASN A 74 9.99 -16.50 9.64
CA ASN A 74 10.93 -15.98 10.63
C ASN A 74 11.17 -14.47 10.45
N GLU A 75 11.36 -14.01 9.22
CA GLU A 75 11.53 -12.58 8.91
C GLU A 75 10.26 -11.78 9.26
N THR A 76 9.08 -12.36 9.03
CA THR A 76 7.79 -11.77 9.45
C THR A 76 7.70 -11.64 10.97
N ARG A 77 8.12 -12.66 11.73
CA ARG A 77 8.18 -12.57 13.20
C ARG A 77 9.13 -11.48 13.65
N GLN A 78 10.33 -11.45 13.09
CA GLN A 78 11.37 -10.51 13.46
C GLN A 78 10.94 -9.05 13.21
N ILE A 79 10.36 -8.72 12.05
CA ILE A 79 9.91 -7.35 11.78
C ILE A 79 8.75 -6.94 12.70
N LEU A 80 7.84 -7.88 13.02
CA LEU A 80 6.73 -7.62 13.92
C LEU A 80 7.17 -7.42 15.37
N GLU A 81 8.20 -8.14 15.82
CA GLU A 81 8.85 -7.89 17.10
C GLU A 81 9.38 -6.46 17.18
N GLU A 82 10.02 -5.95 16.11
CA GLU A 82 10.46 -4.55 16.07
C GLU A 82 9.31 -3.55 16.26
N TYR A 83 8.16 -3.79 15.64
CA TYR A 83 6.98 -2.95 15.85
C TYR A 83 6.54 -2.94 17.32
N THR A 84 6.51 -4.10 17.99
CA THR A 84 6.11 -4.18 19.41
C THR A 84 7.12 -3.55 20.36
N LEU A 85 8.41 -3.58 20.03
CA LEU A 85 9.46 -2.90 20.80
C LEU A 85 9.36 -1.37 20.70
N ASN A 86 8.86 -0.85 19.58
CA ASN A 86 8.69 0.59 19.38
C ASN A 86 7.30 1.09 19.85
N ASN A 87 6.27 0.24 19.88
CA ASN A 87 4.96 0.58 20.47
C ASN A 87 4.30 -0.64 21.14
N ASN A 88 4.11 -0.56 22.46
CA ASN A 88 3.53 -1.63 23.28
C ASN A 88 2.02 -1.87 23.05
N LEU A 89 1.31 -0.98 22.34
CA LEU A 89 -0.09 -1.16 21.94
C LEU A 89 -0.24 -2.09 20.73
N ILE A 90 0.85 -2.39 20.03
CA ILE A 90 0.83 -3.39 18.96
C ILE A 90 0.83 -4.78 19.60
N LYS A 91 -0.15 -5.60 19.22
CA LYS A 91 -0.35 -6.97 19.71
C LYS A 91 -0.35 -7.92 18.53
N ILE A 92 0.34 -9.05 18.65
CA ILE A 92 0.49 -10.02 17.57
C ILE A 92 -0.07 -11.34 18.03
N ASN A 93 -0.92 -11.94 17.19
CA ASN A 93 -1.39 -13.30 17.32
C ASN A 93 -0.87 -14.12 16.15
N TYR A 94 -0.35 -15.30 16.45
CA TYR A 94 0.15 -16.25 15.47
C TYR A 94 -0.86 -17.39 15.37
N ILE A 95 -1.56 -17.49 14.23
CA ILE A 95 -2.68 -18.40 14.04
C ILE A 95 -2.33 -19.36 12.91
N ASN A 96 -2.23 -20.66 13.20
CA ASN A 96 -2.15 -21.66 12.13
C ASN A 96 -3.59 -22.07 11.75
N PRO A 97 -4.11 -21.67 10.58
CA PRO A 97 -5.52 -21.90 10.23
C PRO A 97 -5.84 -23.37 9.92
N ILE A 98 -4.82 -24.21 9.71
CA ILE A 98 -4.97 -25.61 9.28
C ILE A 98 -4.50 -26.63 10.33
N ALA A 99 -4.07 -26.17 11.51
CA ALA A 99 -3.55 -27.03 12.58
C ALA A 99 -4.59 -28.02 13.12
N ASP A 100 -5.81 -27.54 13.33
CA ASP A 100 -6.92 -28.35 13.87
C ASP A 100 -7.77 -28.91 12.73
N GLU A 101 -7.86 -30.24 12.64
CA GLU A 101 -8.58 -30.95 11.58
C GLU A 101 -10.08 -30.67 11.58
N GLU A 102 -10.70 -30.47 12.76
CA GLU A 102 -12.14 -30.24 12.86
C GLU A 102 -12.55 -28.86 12.32
N THR A 103 -11.66 -27.86 12.48
CA THR A 103 -11.94 -26.48 12.09
C THR A 103 -11.26 -26.05 10.79
N ARG A 104 -10.34 -26.87 10.26
CA ARG A 104 -9.54 -26.62 9.04
C ARG A 104 -10.37 -26.10 7.87
N GLU A 105 -11.36 -26.86 7.42
CA GLU A 105 -12.14 -26.51 6.21
C GLU A 105 -12.93 -25.20 6.41
N ARG A 106 -13.51 -25.02 7.60
CA ARG A 106 -14.21 -23.78 7.95
C ARG A 106 -13.27 -22.59 7.95
N ASN A 107 -12.07 -22.71 8.53
CA ASN A 107 -11.08 -21.65 8.58
C ASN A 107 -10.57 -21.30 7.18
N ILE A 108 -10.28 -22.31 6.35
CA ILE A 108 -9.89 -22.12 4.94
C ILE A 108 -10.96 -21.34 4.18
N GLN A 109 -12.24 -21.74 4.32
CA GLN A 109 -13.35 -21.06 3.67
C GLN A 109 -13.49 -19.60 4.15
N GLN A 110 -13.44 -19.36 5.47
CA GLN A 110 -13.54 -18.01 6.04
C GLN A 110 -12.43 -17.07 5.55
N LEU A 111 -11.18 -17.54 5.53
CA LEU A 111 -10.04 -16.76 5.05
C LEU A 111 -10.15 -16.49 3.55
N THR A 112 -10.52 -17.50 2.76
CA THR A 112 -10.68 -17.38 1.30
C THR A 112 -11.82 -16.41 0.95
N GLN A 113 -12.97 -16.48 1.64
CA GLN A 113 -14.09 -15.56 1.48
C GLN A 113 -13.73 -14.12 1.87
N SER A 114 -12.84 -13.95 2.85
CA SER A 114 -12.26 -12.65 3.22
C SER A 114 -11.18 -12.16 2.25
N GLY A 115 -10.88 -12.94 1.20
CA GLY A 115 -9.94 -12.60 0.15
C GLY A 115 -8.48 -12.96 0.44
N LEU A 116 -8.20 -13.77 1.47
CA LEU A 116 -6.87 -14.28 1.80
C LEU A 116 -6.67 -15.63 1.12
N GLN A 117 -6.27 -15.58 -0.16
CA GLN A 117 -6.10 -16.78 -0.97
C GLN A 117 -4.86 -17.57 -0.51
N PRO A 118 -4.97 -18.89 -0.26
CA PRO A 118 -3.81 -19.71 0.11
C PRO A 118 -2.84 -19.84 -1.07
N TYR A 119 -1.57 -20.05 -0.75
CA TYR A 119 -0.56 -20.55 -1.67
C TYR A 119 -0.56 -22.08 -1.59
N VAL A 120 -0.65 -22.74 -2.74
CA VAL A 120 -0.59 -24.20 -2.81
C VAL A 120 0.85 -24.58 -3.13
N ASN A 121 1.59 -25.03 -2.13
CA ASN A 121 2.91 -25.59 -2.35
C ASN A 121 2.74 -27.04 -2.83
N SER A 122 3.16 -27.30 -4.07
CA SER A 122 3.12 -28.64 -4.66
C SER A 122 4.55 -29.14 -4.79
N ASP A 123 4.99 -29.97 -3.84
CA ASP A 123 6.24 -30.70 -3.98
C ASP A 123 5.97 -32.05 -4.64
N ALA A 124 6.60 -32.31 -5.79
CA ALA A 124 6.45 -33.54 -6.56
C ALA A 124 7.56 -34.54 -6.19
N ASN A 125 7.71 -34.85 -4.90
CA ASN A 125 8.70 -35.82 -4.44
C ASN A 125 8.03 -37.17 -4.08
N ALA A 126 8.46 -38.24 -4.75
CA ALA A 126 8.21 -39.65 -4.41
C ALA A 126 6.74 -40.16 -4.44
N GLY A 127 5.96 -39.82 -5.48
CA GLY A 127 4.70 -40.52 -5.80
C GLY A 127 3.49 -40.18 -4.90
N LYS A 128 3.66 -39.28 -3.92
CA LYS A 128 2.56 -38.58 -3.25
C LYS A 128 2.63 -37.09 -3.62
N VAL A 129 1.60 -36.58 -4.28
CA VAL A 129 1.40 -35.13 -4.38
C VAL A 129 0.86 -34.67 -3.02
N THR A 130 1.75 -34.23 -2.13
CA THR A 130 1.33 -33.51 -0.92
C THR A 130 1.10 -32.05 -1.31
N GLN A 131 -0.17 -31.67 -1.39
CA GLN A 131 -0.56 -30.27 -1.52
C GLN A 131 -0.56 -29.64 -0.12
N GLU A 132 0.41 -28.77 0.13
CA GLU A 132 0.47 -28.02 1.38
C GLU A 132 -0.13 -26.62 1.17
N LEU A 133 -1.15 -26.29 1.96
CA LEU A 133 -1.78 -24.97 1.93
C LEU A 133 -1.08 -24.03 2.90
N ILE A 134 -0.57 -22.93 2.37
CA ILE A 134 0.11 -21.89 3.14
C ILE A 134 -0.71 -20.60 3.03
N PHE A 135 -0.95 -19.92 4.14
CA PHE A 135 -1.64 -18.62 4.15
C PHE A 135 -0.62 -17.49 4.43
N PRO A 136 0.07 -16.97 3.41
CA PRO A 136 1.05 -15.89 3.56
C PRO A 136 0.36 -14.53 3.69
N TRP A 137 -0.44 -14.39 4.74
CA TRP A 137 -1.27 -13.23 5.00
C TRP A 137 -1.26 -12.87 6.49
N ALA A 138 -1.58 -11.61 6.76
CA ALA A 138 -1.98 -11.16 8.08
C ALA A 138 -3.23 -10.27 7.98
N PHE A 139 -4.01 -10.20 9.06
CA PHE A 139 -4.92 -9.09 9.30
C PHE A 139 -4.29 -8.12 10.28
N ALA A 140 -4.52 -6.83 10.06
CA ALA A 140 -4.29 -5.80 11.06
C ALA A 140 -5.63 -5.13 11.38
N SER A 141 -5.95 -5.05 12.67
CA SER A 141 -7.20 -4.51 13.19
C SER A 141 -6.89 -3.39 14.17
N TYR A 142 -7.54 -2.25 13.99
CA TYR A 142 -7.39 -1.06 14.82
C TYR A 142 -8.71 -0.32 14.89
N LYS A 143 -9.23 -0.14 16.11
CA LYS A 143 -10.60 0.36 16.35
C LYS A 143 -11.60 -0.54 15.58
N ASP A 144 -12.48 0.03 14.78
CA ASP A 144 -13.51 -0.71 14.03
C ASP A 144 -13.08 -1.08 12.59
N GLN A 145 -11.80 -0.95 12.26
CA GLN A 145 -11.28 -1.20 10.92
C GLN A 145 -10.28 -2.35 10.90
N THR A 146 -10.40 -3.19 9.88
CA THR A 146 -9.48 -4.29 9.59
C THR A 146 -9.00 -4.19 8.16
N VAL A 147 -7.69 -4.36 7.96
CA VAL A 147 -7.06 -4.45 6.64
C VAL A 147 -6.29 -5.76 6.51
N LYS A 148 -6.23 -6.26 5.28
CA LYS A 148 -5.40 -7.43 4.92
C LYS A 148 -4.00 -6.98 4.50
N ILE A 149 -3.01 -7.76 4.91
CA ILE A 149 -1.59 -7.54 4.61
C ILE A 149 -1.08 -8.81 3.92
N GLU A 150 -0.63 -8.65 2.68
CA GLU A 150 -0.02 -9.72 1.89
C GLU A 150 1.44 -9.89 2.30
N LEU A 151 1.83 -11.10 2.72
CA LEU A 151 3.20 -11.41 3.14
C LEU A 151 4.02 -12.05 2.03
N LEU A 152 3.38 -12.61 1.00
CA LEU A 152 4.03 -13.18 -0.17
C LEU A 152 3.57 -12.46 -1.44
N LYS A 153 4.49 -11.76 -2.10
CA LYS A 153 4.28 -11.18 -3.42
C LYS A 153 4.46 -12.24 -4.49
N ARG A 154 3.35 -12.64 -5.09
CA ARG A 154 3.36 -13.64 -6.15
C ARG A 154 3.85 -13.05 -7.46
N SER A 155 4.68 -13.79 -8.15
CA SER A 155 5.08 -13.50 -9.52
C SER A 155 4.92 -14.74 -10.39
N ILE A 156 4.44 -14.55 -11.61
CA ILE A 156 4.30 -15.63 -12.59
C ILE A 156 5.64 -15.87 -13.32
N THR A 157 6.53 -14.88 -13.32
CA THR A 157 7.78 -14.90 -14.08
C THR A 157 9.00 -15.23 -13.22
N GLU A 158 8.88 -15.23 -11.90
CA GLU A 158 9.99 -15.45 -10.97
C GLU A 158 9.88 -16.79 -10.23
N PRO A 159 10.99 -17.47 -9.92
CA PRO A 159 10.99 -18.67 -9.09
C PRO A 159 10.61 -18.35 -7.63
N ILE A 160 10.11 -19.36 -6.89
CA ILE A 160 9.60 -19.19 -5.53
C ILE A 160 10.65 -18.59 -4.56
N GLN A 161 11.93 -18.98 -4.67
CA GLN A 161 12.99 -18.42 -3.84
C GLN A 161 13.17 -16.91 -4.07
N GLN A 162 13.00 -16.44 -5.31
CA GLN A 162 13.07 -15.01 -5.63
C GLN A 162 11.83 -14.28 -5.12
N GLN A 163 10.64 -14.85 -5.31
CA GLN A 163 9.39 -14.30 -4.76
C GLN A 163 9.47 -14.10 -3.24
N ILE A 164 9.99 -15.10 -2.51
CA ILE A 164 10.21 -15.03 -1.07
C ILE A 164 11.21 -13.93 -0.71
N THR A 165 12.31 -13.83 -1.44
CA THR A 165 13.34 -12.80 -1.20
C THR A 165 12.78 -11.38 -1.42
N ASN A 166 12.05 -11.17 -2.52
CA ASN A 166 11.36 -9.92 -2.83
C ASN A 166 10.32 -9.59 -1.75
N SER A 167 9.60 -10.60 -1.27
CA SER A 167 8.58 -10.44 -0.22
C SER A 167 9.20 -10.02 1.11
N ILE A 168 10.30 -10.67 1.52
CA ILE A 168 11.05 -10.31 2.75
C ILE A 168 11.50 -8.85 2.69
N GLN A 169 12.04 -8.41 1.55
CA GLN A 169 12.46 -7.01 1.36
C GLN A 169 11.30 -6.01 1.45
N GLN A 170 10.07 -6.45 1.18
CA GLN A 170 8.87 -5.62 1.21
C GLN A 170 8.02 -5.78 2.49
N LEU A 171 8.44 -6.61 3.45
CA LEU A 171 7.65 -6.87 4.67
C LEU A 171 7.39 -5.58 5.46
N GLU A 172 8.43 -4.78 5.70
CA GLU A 172 8.29 -3.52 6.44
C GLU A 172 7.30 -2.58 5.74
N TYR A 173 7.44 -2.42 4.43
CA TYR A 173 6.52 -1.61 3.63
C TYR A 173 5.10 -2.14 3.71
N SER A 174 4.90 -3.45 3.57
CA SER A 174 3.57 -4.08 3.57
C SER A 174 2.86 -3.89 4.91
N PHE A 175 3.58 -4.00 6.03
CA PHE A 175 3.03 -3.70 7.36
C PHE A 175 2.79 -2.20 7.55
N SER A 176 3.75 -1.35 7.20
CA SER A 176 3.62 0.11 7.33
C SER A 176 2.45 0.65 6.53
N ASP A 177 2.26 0.15 5.31
CA ASP A 177 1.14 0.49 4.45
C ASP A 177 -0.19 0.07 5.07
N GLY A 178 -0.27 -1.16 5.59
CA GLY A 178 -1.43 -1.65 6.33
C GLY A 178 -1.76 -0.78 7.54
N PHE A 179 -0.77 -0.45 8.37
CA PHE A 179 -0.98 0.40 9.54
C PHE A 179 -1.34 1.84 9.15
N SER A 180 -0.76 2.37 8.08
CA SER A 180 -1.07 3.72 7.58
C SER A 180 -2.55 3.85 7.21
N LYS A 181 -3.14 2.83 6.56
CA LYS A 181 -4.57 2.79 6.21
C LYS A 181 -5.50 2.82 7.43
N LEU A 182 -5.05 2.23 8.54
CA LEU A 182 -5.81 2.13 9.78
C LEU A 182 -5.67 3.37 10.67
N VAL A 183 -4.45 3.89 10.78
CA VAL A 183 -4.07 4.90 11.77
C VAL A 183 -4.25 6.31 11.24
N ASN A 184 -4.04 6.53 9.94
CA ASN A 184 -4.22 7.85 9.34
C ASN A 184 -5.68 8.07 8.92
N ALA A 185 -6.31 9.12 9.45
CA ALA A 185 -7.64 9.51 9.01
C ALA A 185 -7.62 9.95 7.53
N LYS A 186 -8.60 9.48 6.75
CA LYS A 186 -8.83 9.92 5.36
C LYS A 186 -9.25 11.38 5.36
N SER A 187 -8.28 12.28 5.25
CA SER A 187 -8.51 13.73 5.27
C SER A 187 -8.55 14.32 3.86
N LYS A 188 -7.78 13.75 2.93
CA LYS A 188 -7.65 14.27 1.57
C LYS A 188 -8.80 13.83 0.67
N LYS A 189 -9.30 14.77 -0.13
CA LYS A 189 -10.44 14.60 -1.04
C LYS A 189 -9.98 14.64 -2.50
N ILE A 190 -10.41 13.65 -3.27
CA ILE A 190 -10.07 13.50 -4.69
C ILE A 190 -11.36 13.57 -5.52
N ALA A 191 -11.39 14.48 -6.49
CA ALA A 191 -12.46 14.60 -7.47
C ALA A 191 -12.10 13.82 -8.74
N VAL A 192 -12.91 12.84 -9.10
CA VAL A 192 -12.80 12.13 -10.39
C VAL A 192 -13.67 12.87 -11.41
N LEU A 193 -13.03 13.58 -12.34
CA LEU A 193 -13.73 14.42 -13.29
C LEU A 193 -14.58 13.60 -14.27
N LYS A 194 -15.76 14.13 -14.57
CA LYS A 194 -16.75 13.66 -15.54
C LYS A 194 -17.24 14.84 -16.39
N GLY A 195 -17.82 14.57 -17.56
CA GLY A 195 -18.44 15.59 -18.43
C GLY A 195 -17.75 15.83 -19.77
N ASN A 196 -16.51 15.34 -19.99
CA ASN A 196 -15.85 15.44 -21.31
C ASN A 196 -15.39 14.07 -21.83
N GLY A 197 -16.29 13.08 -21.70
CA GLY A 197 -16.06 11.71 -22.17
C GLY A 197 -14.90 10.98 -21.47
N GLN A 198 -14.64 11.28 -20.19
CA GLN A 198 -13.69 10.52 -19.37
C GLN A 198 -14.11 9.05 -19.23
N LEU A 199 -13.15 8.17 -18.93
CA LEU A 199 -13.39 6.74 -18.74
C LEU A 199 -14.52 6.47 -17.73
N GLY A 200 -15.40 5.54 -18.11
CA GLY A 200 -16.42 4.99 -17.23
C GLY A 200 -15.81 4.27 -16.03
N ASP A 201 -16.57 4.19 -14.94
CA ASP A 201 -16.06 3.74 -13.63
C ASP A 201 -15.54 2.30 -13.66
N LEU A 202 -16.12 1.42 -14.50
CA LEU A 202 -15.65 0.05 -14.67
C LEU A 202 -14.19 -0.03 -15.15
N ASN A 203 -13.78 0.89 -16.04
CA ASN A 203 -12.42 0.90 -16.60
C ASN A 203 -11.36 1.39 -15.60
N ILE A 204 -11.79 2.10 -14.55
CA ILE A 204 -10.90 2.66 -13.51
C ILE A 204 -11.20 2.07 -12.12
N ALA A 205 -12.07 1.07 -12.02
CA ALA A 205 -12.59 0.57 -10.75
C ALA A 205 -11.50 0.05 -9.83
N ASP A 206 -10.52 -0.68 -10.37
CA ASP A 206 -9.41 -1.23 -9.59
C ASP A 206 -8.53 -0.13 -8.99
N PHE A 207 -8.19 0.88 -9.81
CA PHE A 207 -7.47 2.05 -9.36
C PHE A 207 -8.24 2.79 -8.25
N LEU A 208 -9.53 3.11 -8.49
CA LEU A 208 -10.37 3.81 -7.51
C LEU A 208 -10.50 3.04 -6.20
N LYS A 209 -10.73 1.72 -6.24
CA LYS A 209 -10.78 0.86 -5.04
C LYS A 209 -9.47 0.88 -4.26
N THR A 210 -8.33 0.93 -4.95
CA THR A 210 -7.01 0.98 -4.33
C THR A 210 -6.79 2.31 -3.62
N ILE A 211 -7.01 3.44 -4.29
CA ILE A 211 -6.76 4.76 -3.69
C ILE A 211 -7.83 5.17 -2.67
N GLN A 212 -9.04 4.61 -2.74
CA GLN A 212 -10.11 4.79 -1.75
C GLN A 212 -9.69 4.35 -0.35
N GLN A 213 -8.71 3.45 -0.22
CA GLN A 213 -8.21 3.02 1.08
C GLN A 213 -7.50 4.14 1.85
N TYR A 214 -7.03 5.19 1.16
CA TYR A 214 -6.27 6.29 1.76
C TYR A 214 -7.00 7.64 1.69
N TYR A 215 -7.89 7.80 0.72
CA TYR A 215 -8.48 9.10 0.39
C TYR A 215 -10.00 9.02 0.28
N ASN A 216 -10.65 10.17 0.46
CA ASN A 216 -12.07 10.33 0.15
C ASN A 216 -12.21 10.66 -1.34
N ILE A 217 -12.98 9.88 -2.07
CA ILE A 217 -13.10 10.02 -3.53
C ILE A 217 -14.56 10.27 -3.88
N ALA A 218 -14.81 11.23 -4.77
CA ALA A 218 -16.14 11.46 -5.32
C ALA A 218 -16.06 11.79 -6.81
N PRO A 219 -17.06 11.39 -7.62
CA PRO A 219 -17.20 11.89 -8.97
C PRO A 219 -17.52 13.39 -8.94
N PHE A 220 -17.02 14.13 -9.92
CA PHE A 220 -17.29 15.56 -10.09
C PHE A 220 -17.55 15.87 -11.57
N THR A 221 -18.78 16.25 -11.91
CA THR A 221 -19.13 16.61 -13.30
C THR A 221 -18.87 18.08 -13.59
N LEU A 222 -18.28 18.36 -14.76
CA LEU A 222 -18.08 19.71 -15.29
C LEU A 222 -19.28 20.24 -16.09
N ASP A 223 -20.32 19.45 -16.33
CA ASP A 223 -21.50 19.87 -17.13
C ASP A 223 -22.19 21.12 -16.55
N SER A 224 -22.14 21.28 -15.22
CA SER A 224 -22.72 22.43 -14.52
C SER A 224 -21.98 23.75 -14.78
N VAL A 225 -20.77 23.70 -15.35
CA VAL A 225 -20.01 24.90 -15.70
C VAL A 225 -20.74 25.74 -16.76
N ALA A 226 -21.48 25.11 -17.66
CA ALA A 226 -22.22 25.80 -18.72
C ALA A 226 -23.29 26.76 -18.17
N THR A 227 -23.89 26.43 -17.03
CA THR A 227 -24.99 27.21 -16.43
C THR A 227 -24.56 27.96 -15.16
N ASN A 228 -23.57 27.46 -14.41
CA ASN A 228 -23.13 28.05 -13.15
C ASN A 228 -21.65 27.77 -12.84
N ALA A 229 -20.76 28.43 -13.58
CA ALA A 229 -19.31 28.30 -13.43
C ALA A 229 -18.81 28.65 -12.01
N LEU A 230 -19.35 29.71 -11.38
CA LEU A 230 -18.89 30.17 -10.07
C LEU A 230 -19.21 29.16 -8.95
N ASP A 231 -20.43 28.61 -8.95
CA ASP A 231 -20.83 27.58 -7.98
C ASP A 231 -20.03 26.29 -8.20
N THR A 232 -19.81 25.91 -9.46
CA THR A 232 -19.00 24.73 -9.80
C THR A 232 -17.58 24.87 -9.26
N TYR A 233 -16.94 26.04 -9.45
CA TYR A 233 -15.62 26.32 -8.86
C TYR A 233 -15.63 26.23 -7.33
N LYS A 234 -16.64 26.81 -6.65
CA LYS A 234 -16.74 26.75 -5.19
C LYS A 234 -16.81 25.32 -4.67
N LYS A 235 -17.57 24.45 -5.34
CA LYS A 235 -17.66 23.02 -5.01
C LYS A 235 -16.35 22.28 -5.32
N LEU A 236 -15.69 22.61 -6.44
CA LEU A 236 -14.42 21.98 -6.81
C LEU A 236 -13.30 22.31 -5.81
N LYS A 237 -13.33 23.51 -5.22
CA LYS A 237 -12.36 23.95 -4.21
C LYS A 237 -12.35 23.11 -2.94
N ASP A 238 -13.42 22.36 -2.65
CA ASP A 238 -13.47 21.46 -1.49
C ASP A 238 -12.61 20.20 -1.66
N PHE A 239 -12.05 19.98 -2.85
CA PHE A 239 -11.16 18.86 -3.16
C PHE A 239 -9.68 19.28 -3.11
N ASP A 240 -8.79 18.35 -2.76
CA ASP A 240 -7.35 18.57 -2.78
C ASP A 240 -6.73 18.24 -4.15
N LEU A 241 -7.34 17.31 -4.89
CA LEU A 241 -6.83 16.83 -6.17
C LEU A 241 -7.95 16.46 -7.15
N ILE A 242 -7.76 16.78 -8.43
CA ILE A 242 -8.61 16.32 -9.54
C ILE A 242 -7.91 15.21 -10.34
N ILE A 243 -8.68 14.26 -10.83
CA ILE A 243 -8.23 13.22 -11.77
C ILE A 243 -9.07 13.32 -13.04
N SER A 244 -8.42 13.55 -14.17
CA SER A 244 -9.03 13.46 -15.51
C SER A 244 -8.49 12.22 -16.23
N ALA A 245 -9.32 11.19 -16.32
CA ALA A 245 -8.95 9.89 -16.88
C ALA A 245 -9.43 9.76 -18.32
N LYS A 246 -8.50 9.89 -19.27
CA LYS A 246 -8.68 9.77 -20.73
C LYS A 246 -9.94 10.53 -21.22
N PRO A 247 -9.96 11.87 -21.09
CA PRO A 247 -11.02 12.66 -21.70
C PRO A 247 -11.03 12.45 -23.22
N THR A 248 -12.22 12.42 -23.81
CA THR A 248 -12.39 12.20 -25.25
C THR A 248 -13.05 13.38 -25.96
N GLU A 249 -13.66 14.30 -25.21
CA GLU A 249 -14.32 15.50 -25.73
C GLU A 249 -13.54 16.77 -25.36
N ALA A 250 -13.69 17.80 -26.18
CA ALA A 250 -12.99 19.07 -25.97
C ALA A 250 -13.57 19.85 -24.78
N PHE A 251 -12.68 20.47 -24.00
CA PHE A 251 -13.04 21.32 -22.87
C PHE A 251 -13.43 22.71 -23.38
N SER A 252 -14.49 23.28 -22.81
CA SER A 252 -14.90 24.67 -23.03
C SER A 252 -13.97 25.65 -22.31
N GLU A 253 -13.99 26.92 -22.74
CA GLU A 253 -13.21 27.99 -22.09
C GLU A 253 -13.62 28.20 -20.63
N ASN A 254 -14.91 28.05 -20.31
CA ASN A 254 -15.39 28.18 -18.93
C ASN A 254 -14.91 27.01 -18.06
N GLU A 255 -14.87 25.78 -18.59
CA GLU A 255 -14.33 24.62 -17.85
C GLU A 255 -12.84 24.81 -17.59
N LYS A 256 -12.08 25.24 -18.62
CA LYS A 256 -10.67 25.60 -18.45
C LYS A 256 -10.48 26.67 -17.38
N LEU A 257 -11.32 27.72 -17.36
CA LEU A 257 -11.24 28.77 -16.35
C LEU A 257 -11.51 28.23 -14.93
N VAL A 258 -12.51 27.38 -14.75
CA VAL A 258 -12.82 26.76 -13.44
C VAL A 258 -11.65 25.90 -12.96
N LEU A 259 -11.07 25.08 -13.85
CA LEU A 259 -9.91 24.24 -13.55
C LEU A 259 -8.65 25.06 -13.27
N ASP A 260 -8.43 26.14 -14.01
CA ASP A 260 -7.32 27.07 -13.81
C ASP A 260 -7.40 27.71 -12.42
N GLN A 261 -8.59 28.21 -12.05
CA GLN A 261 -8.82 28.77 -10.72
C GLN A 261 -8.61 27.73 -9.61
N PHE A 262 -9.06 26.48 -9.80
CA PHE A 262 -8.78 25.42 -8.83
C PHE A 262 -7.27 25.22 -8.62
N MET A 263 -6.49 25.17 -9.70
CA MET A 263 -5.03 25.01 -9.64
C MET A 263 -4.34 26.22 -9.01
N MET A 264 -4.75 27.44 -9.35
CA MET A 264 -4.21 28.69 -8.79
C MET A 264 -4.41 28.80 -7.28
N TYR A 265 -5.46 28.18 -6.73
CA TYR A 265 -5.72 28.13 -5.28
C TYR A 265 -5.05 26.93 -4.57
N GLY A 266 -4.11 26.25 -5.22
CA GLY A 266 -3.31 25.18 -4.63
C GLY A 266 -3.87 23.77 -4.83
N GLY A 267 -4.95 23.64 -5.61
CA GLY A 267 -5.44 22.36 -6.07
C GLY A 267 -4.39 21.63 -6.92
N LYS A 268 -4.40 20.29 -6.87
CA LYS A 268 -3.50 19.44 -7.65
C LYS A 268 -4.25 18.73 -8.75
N SER A 269 -3.59 18.39 -9.84
CA SER A 269 -4.24 17.65 -10.93
C SER A 269 -3.41 16.49 -11.45
N LEU A 270 -4.08 15.36 -11.69
CA LEU A 270 -3.57 14.22 -12.41
C LEU A 270 -4.34 14.08 -13.73
N TRP A 271 -3.61 14.08 -14.84
CA TRP A 271 -4.18 13.97 -16.19
C TRP A 271 -3.64 12.73 -16.89
N LEU A 272 -4.54 11.86 -17.31
CA LEU A 272 -4.24 10.76 -18.23
C LEU A 272 -4.88 11.12 -19.55
N THR A 273 -4.12 11.63 -20.51
CA THR A 273 -4.69 12.23 -21.72
C THR A 273 -3.92 11.78 -22.95
N GLU A 274 -4.62 11.71 -24.08
CA GLU A 274 -4.09 11.24 -25.36
C GLU A 274 -4.36 12.29 -26.42
N ALA A 275 -3.35 12.62 -27.23
CA ALA A 275 -3.49 13.55 -28.36
C ALA A 275 -3.74 12.84 -29.70
N VAL A 276 -3.79 11.50 -29.68
CA VAL A 276 -3.99 10.65 -30.87
C VAL A 276 -5.07 9.61 -30.56
N VAL A 277 -6.02 9.44 -31.46
CA VAL A 277 -7.04 8.39 -31.41
C VAL A 277 -6.45 7.13 -32.02
N MET A 278 -6.00 6.21 -31.17
CA MET A 278 -5.52 4.89 -31.56
C MET A 278 -5.67 3.92 -30.39
N ASP A 279 -6.88 3.38 -30.23
CA ASP A 279 -7.15 2.35 -29.22
C ASP A 279 -6.76 0.96 -29.73
N LYS A 280 -6.39 0.05 -28.82
CA LYS A 280 -6.10 -1.35 -29.20
C LYS A 280 -7.29 -2.02 -29.87
N ASP A 281 -8.50 -1.67 -29.44
CA ASP A 281 -9.73 -2.24 -29.99
C ASP A 281 -9.95 -1.86 -31.45
N SER A 282 -9.44 -0.70 -31.86
CA SER A 282 -9.45 -0.22 -33.23
C SER A 282 -8.64 -1.12 -34.18
N LEU A 283 -7.78 -2.00 -33.66
CA LEU A 283 -7.00 -2.98 -34.41
C LEU A 283 -7.67 -4.37 -34.47
N TYR A 284 -8.73 -4.63 -33.70
CA TYR A 284 -9.51 -5.89 -33.79
C TYR A 284 -10.47 -5.86 -34.99
N ASN A 285 -9.93 -5.62 -36.18
CA ASN A 285 -10.63 -5.66 -37.45
C ASN A 285 -9.93 -6.63 -38.42
N ALA A 286 -10.56 -6.95 -39.54
CA ALA A 286 -10.04 -7.94 -40.50
C ALA A 286 -8.66 -7.57 -41.07
N THR A 287 -8.29 -6.29 -41.06
CA THR A 287 -7.01 -5.79 -41.59
C THR A 287 -5.93 -5.66 -40.52
N GLY A 288 -6.26 -5.79 -39.24
CA GLY A 288 -5.33 -5.58 -38.12
C GLY A 288 -4.76 -4.16 -38.06
N SER A 289 -5.42 -3.19 -38.68
CA SER A 289 -4.86 -1.85 -38.94
C SER A 289 -5.91 -0.76 -38.83
N ASN A 290 -5.49 0.44 -38.41
CA ASN A 290 -6.35 1.61 -38.35
C ASN A 290 -5.54 2.90 -38.62
N VAL A 291 -6.23 4.00 -38.92
CA VAL A 291 -5.62 5.31 -39.16
C VAL A 291 -5.63 6.09 -37.85
N SER A 292 -4.47 6.62 -37.48
CA SER A 292 -4.35 7.53 -36.33
C SER A 292 -4.86 8.92 -36.70
N ILE A 293 -5.79 9.44 -35.89
CA ILE A 293 -6.36 10.78 -36.05
C ILE A 293 -5.99 11.61 -34.83
N LEU A 294 -5.73 12.91 -35.03
CA LEU A 294 -5.48 13.84 -33.93
C LEU A 294 -6.74 14.00 -33.06
N ARG A 295 -6.57 13.96 -31.74
CA ARG A 295 -7.61 14.33 -30.77
C ARG A 295 -7.28 15.72 -30.23
N ASP A 296 -8.08 16.72 -30.61
CA ASP A 296 -7.99 18.05 -29.99
C ASP A 296 -8.98 18.16 -28.84
N LEU A 297 -8.44 18.22 -27.62
CA LEU A 297 -9.20 18.39 -26.39
C LEU A 297 -9.38 19.87 -25.99
N ASN A 298 -8.87 20.81 -26.79
CA ASN A 298 -8.81 22.23 -26.46
C ASN A 298 -8.05 22.52 -25.15
N LEU A 299 -7.04 21.71 -24.81
CA LEU A 299 -6.24 21.84 -23.56
C LEU A 299 -4.79 22.29 -23.82
N LYS A 300 -4.39 22.54 -25.07
CA LYS A 300 -3.00 22.88 -25.41
C LYS A 300 -2.55 24.17 -24.72
N ASP A 301 -3.39 25.19 -24.74
CA ASP A 301 -3.17 26.47 -24.08
C ASP A 301 -3.21 26.35 -22.55
N PHE A 302 -4.15 25.56 -22.01
CA PHE A 302 -4.25 25.26 -20.59
C PHE A 302 -2.93 24.68 -20.06
N PHE A 303 -2.45 23.58 -20.64
CA PHE A 303 -1.20 22.96 -20.20
C PHE A 303 0.03 23.83 -20.46
N PHE A 304 0.03 24.61 -21.54
CA PHE A 304 1.15 25.48 -21.86
C PHE A 304 1.41 26.54 -20.79
N LYS A 305 0.35 27.06 -20.14
CA LYS A 305 0.48 27.98 -18.98
C LYS A 305 1.25 27.35 -17.81
N TYR A 306 1.17 26.03 -17.67
CA TYR A 306 1.87 25.25 -16.65
C TYR A 306 3.17 24.61 -17.15
N GLY A 307 3.67 25.02 -18.33
CA GLY A 307 4.93 24.53 -18.90
C GLY A 307 4.86 23.11 -19.48
N VAL A 308 3.66 22.56 -19.67
CA VAL A 308 3.44 21.20 -20.18
C VAL A 308 2.94 21.26 -21.63
N ARG A 309 3.43 20.34 -22.48
CA ARG A 309 2.95 20.16 -23.85
C ARG A 309 2.72 18.68 -24.12
N ILE A 310 1.57 18.37 -24.73
CA ILE A 310 1.22 17.01 -25.15
C ILE A 310 1.48 16.90 -26.65
N ASN A 311 2.43 16.05 -27.01
CA ASN A 311 2.76 15.80 -28.41
C ASN A 311 1.83 14.73 -28.99
N PRO A 312 1.32 14.91 -30.22
CA PRO A 312 0.51 13.91 -30.90
C PRO A 312 1.38 12.81 -31.51
N SER A 313 2.08 12.07 -30.66
CA SER A 313 3.01 11.01 -31.06
C SER A 313 2.63 9.68 -30.41
N LEU A 314 2.81 8.59 -31.13
CA LEU A 314 2.68 7.24 -30.60
C LEU A 314 4.06 6.73 -30.20
N VAL A 315 4.17 6.18 -28.99
CA VAL A 315 5.38 5.52 -28.51
C VAL A 315 5.30 4.06 -28.90
N LYS A 316 6.34 3.56 -29.56
CA LYS A 316 6.46 2.17 -29.99
C LYS A 316 7.67 1.54 -29.30
N ASP A 317 7.49 0.35 -28.75
CA ASP A 317 8.60 -0.51 -28.30
C ASP A 317 9.22 -1.22 -29.51
N LEU A 318 10.55 -1.34 -29.52
CA LEU A 318 11.32 -1.81 -30.68
C LEU A 318 11.40 -3.34 -30.77
#